data_AF-A0A930YP08-F1
#
_entry.id   AF-A0A930YP08-F1
#
_cell.length_a   1.000
_cell.length_b   1.000
_cell.length_c   1.000
_cell.angle_alpha   90.00
_cell.angle_beta   90.00
_cell.angle_gamma   90.00
#
_symmetry.space_group_name_H-M   'P 1'
#
loop_
_entity.id
_entity.type
_entity.pdbx_description
1 polymer ?
#
loop_
_entity_poly.entity_id
_entity_poly.type
_entity_poly.pdbx_seq_one_letter_code
_entity_poly.pdbx_strand_id
1 'polypeptide(L)'
;MKFKDFIYKHRDIWIALCIVIVALVIKFFPPTQQPVLNIQPKQSQTKTAPTVIEDNNDDEEETEPEIIPESERVKPEGAIEVTHPKLIVDGSLGSPQKYADDAIKGKDAEAAYANSDGSVTFYFNQAQIDRITKYDQEMLQNLYDHSKKDKVEIEISEDYRSARLIVYPGAKRTVLSTYTLEVPLFASALQVLNTGGKDYTFSFDMVDGETSEVKEHFDQDTYSSWQSDLSWVKEKE
;
A
#
# COMPACT_ATOMS: atom_id res chain seq x y z
N MET A 1 -30.89 0.41 -4.57
CA MET A 1 -29.82 0.59 -3.56
C MET A 1 -28.52 0.21 -4.25
N LYS A 2 -27.52 1.10 -4.33
CA LYS A 2 -26.29 0.82 -5.08
C LYS A 2 -25.46 -0.21 -4.27
N PHE A 3 -24.69 -1.06 -4.94
CA PHE A 3 -23.89 -2.12 -4.29
C PHE A 3 -22.94 -1.57 -3.22
N LYS A 4 -22.39 -0.36 -3.43
CA LYS A 4 -21.58 0.37 -2.45
C LYS A 4 -22.36 0.67 -1.15
N ASP A 5 -23.63 1.03 -1.25
CA ASP A 5 -24.49 1.33 -0.08
C ASP A 5 -24.80 0.05 0.73
N PHE A 6 -24.78 -1.12 0.08
CA PHE A 6 -24.99 -2.42 0.73
C PHE A 6 -23.76 -2.86 1.52
N ILE A 7 -22.56 -2.69 0.97
CA ILE A 7 -21.30 -3.01 1.67
C ILE A 7 -21.13 -2.13 2.90
N TYR A 8 -21.34 -0.81 2.78
CA TYR A 8 -21.22 0.12 3.90
C TYR A 8 -22.22 -0.17 5.03
N LYS A 9 -23.44 -0.58 4.69
CA LYS A 9 -24.48 -0.93 5.68
C LYS A 9 -24.18 -2.23 6.45
N HIS A 10 -23.38 -3.13 5.88
CA HIS A 10 -23.06 -4.44 6.46
C HIS A 10 -21.56 -4.60 6.75
N ARG A 11 -20.83 -3.51 6.95
CA ARG A 11 -19.37 -3.46 7.14
C ARG A 11 -18.87 -4.46 8.19
N ASP A 12 -19.58 -4.56 9.31
CA ASP A 12 -19.18 -5.44 10.42
C ASP A 12 -19.30 -6.93 10.08
N ILE A 13 -20.25 -7.30 9.20
CA ILE A 13 -20.40 -8.67 8.70
C ILE A 13 -19.25 -9.02 7.75
N TRP A 14 -18.82 -8.07 6.92
CA TRP A 14 -17.68 -8.25 6.02
C TRP A 14 -16.36 -8.38 6.78
N ILE A 15 -16.15 -7.56 7.82
CA ILE A 15 -14.97 -7.67 8.68
C ILE A 15 -14.94 -9.04 9.38
N ALA A 16 -16.07 -9.49 9.94
CA ALA A 16 -16.17 -10.81 10.56
C ALA A 16 -15.90 -11.94 9.55
N LEU A 17 -16.37 -11.82 8.31
CA LEU A 17 -16.12 -12.79 7.25
C LEU A 17 -14.62 -12.84 6.90
N CYS A 18 -13.95 -11.69 6.77
CA CYS A 18 -12.51 -11.62 6.49
C CYS A 18 -11.69 -12.26 7.63
N ILE A 19 -12.05 -12.03 8.89
CA ILE A 19 -11.37 -12.66 10.03
C ILE A 19 -11.50 -14.18 9.99
N VAL A 20 -12.69 -14.70 9.67
CA VAL A 20 -12.93 -16.15 9.54
C VAL A 20 -12.12 -16.74 8.38
N ILE A 21 -12.04 -16.04 7.24
CA ILE A 21 -11.24 -16.46 6.09
C ILE A 21 -9.75 -16.51 6.46
N VAL A 22 -9.21 -15.47 7.09
CA VAL A 22 -7.80 -15.44 7.53
C VAL A 22 -7.51 -16.54 8.54
N ALA A 23 -8.40 -16.80 9.50
CA ALA A 23 -8.25 -17.88 10.46
C ALA A 23 -8.28 -19.27 9.79
N LEU A 24 -9.08 -19.44 8.74
CA LEU A 24 -9.10 -20.68 7.94
C LEU A 24 -7.80 -20.83 7.14
N VAL A 25 -7.29 -19.76 6.52
CA VAL A 25 -6.01 -19.78 5.79
C VAL A 25 -4.87 -20.18 6.71
N ILE A 26 -4.73 -19.59 7.90
CA ILE A 26 -3.68 -19.95 8.86
C ILE A 26 -3.81 -21.42 9.32
N LYS A 27 -5.04 -21.91 9.46
CA LYS A 27 -5.30 -23.29 9.90
C LYS A 27 -4.99 -24.34 8.83
N PHE A 28 -5.21 -24.01 7.56
CA PHE A 28 -4.98 -24.94 6.44
C PHE A 28 -3.61 -24.74 5.77
N PHE A 29 -2.97 -23.59 5.98
CA PHE A 29 -1.63 -23.25 5.48
C PHE A 29 -0.79 -22.64 6.63
N PRO A 30 -0.33 -23.46 7.58
CA PRO A 30 0.56 -22.98 8.63
C PRO A 30 1.88 -22.48 8.01
N PRO A 31 2.44 -21.36 8.48
CA PRO A 31 3.68 -20.83 7.95
C PRO A 31 4.80 -21.86 8.14
N THR A 32 5.39 -22.31 7.03
CA THR A 32 6.51 -23.24 6.98
C THR A 32 7.73 -22.60 7.64
N GLN A 33 8.30 -23.26 8.64
CA GLN A 33 9.60 -22.89 9.21
C GLN A 33 10.65 -22.92 8.09
N GLN A 34 11.34 -21.80 7.86
CA GLN A 34 12.46 -21.74 6.92
C GLN A 34 13.55 -22.76 7.33
N PRO A 35 14.05 -23.60 6.41
CA PRO A 35 15.10 -24.55 6.74
C PRO A 35 16.45 -23.83 6.88
N VAL A 36 17.13 -24.10 7.99
CA VAL A 36 18.52 -23.69 8.22
C VAL A 36 19.41 -24.41 7.19
N LEU A 37 20.04 -23.67 6.29
CA LEU A 37 21.01 -24.17 5.31
C LEU A 37 22.27 -24.69 6.03
N ASN A 38 22.32 -26.01 6.28
CA ASN A 38 23.52 -26.69 6.73
C ASN A 38 24.31 -27.20 5.50
N ILE A 39 25.45 -26.58 5.23
CA ILE A 39 26.30 -26.92 4.09
C ILE A 39 27.26 -28.05 4.49
N GLN A 40 27.05 -29.26 3.96
CA GLN A 40 28.07 -30.31 3.90
C GLN A 40 28.20 -30.89 2.48
N PRO A 41 29.42 -31.28 2.04
CA PRO A 41 29.69 -31.55 0.62
C PRO A 41 29.37 -32.99 0.17
N LYS A 42 28.78 -33.06 -1.03
CA LYS A 42 28.56 -34.17 -1.99
C LYS A 42 29.06 -35.59 -1.64
N GLN A 43 28.13 -36.55 -1.73
CA GLN A 43 28.40 -37.87 -2.33
C GLN A 43 27.27 -38.29 -3.29
N SER A 44 27.69 -39.01 -4.33
CA SER A 44 26.98 -39.41 -5.56
C SER A 44 26.22 -40.75 -5.39
N GLN A 45 25.31 -41.06 -6.35
CA GLN A 45 24.60 -42.35 -6.65
C GLN A 45 23.07 -42.30 -6.37
N THR A 46 22.10 -42.79 -7.16
CA THR A 46 22.01 -43.41 -8.51
C THR A 46 20.54 -43.33 -9.00
N LYS A 47 20.38 -43.28 -10.33
CA LYS A 47 19.22 -43.57 -11.20
C LYS A 47 18.07 -44.44 -10.65
N THR A 48 16.84 -43.91 -10.70
CA THR A 48 15.59 -44.63 -11.09
C THR A 48 14.54 -43.63 -11.57
N ALA A 49 13.87 -43.95 -12.67
CA ALA A 49 12.65 -43.32 -13.17
C ALA A 49 11.61 -44.44 -13.41
N PRO A 50 10.33 -44.16 -13.69
CA PRO A 50 9.51 -42.99 -13.34
C PRO A 50 8.27 -43.42 -12.52
N THR A 51 7.72 -42.54 -11.69
CA THR A 51 6.31 -42.67 -11.27
C THR A 51 5.60 -41.42 -11.75
N VAL A 52 4.77 -41.60 -12.78
CA VAL A 52 3.73 -40.65 -13.15
C VAL A 52 2.75 -40.63 -11.98
N ILE A 53 2.81 -39.56 -11.19
CA ILE A 53 1.69 -39.12 -10.38
C ILE A 53 1.29 -37.80 -11.03
N GLU A 54 0.23 -37.85 -11.83
CA GLU A 54 -0.52 -36.66 -12.21
C GLU A 54 -1.15 -36.12 -10.92
N ASP A 55 -0.40 -35.24 -10.24
CA ASP A 55 -0.95 -34.37 -9.22
C ASP A 55 -1.39 -33.11 -9.98
N ASN A 56 -2.65 -33.09 -10.40
CA ASN A 56 -3.31 -31.88 -10.90
C ASN A 56 -3.56 -30.96 -9.70
N ASN A 57 -2.49 -30.39 -9.16
CA ASN A 57 -2.54 -29.15 -8.41
C ASN A 57 -2.10 -28.07 -9.39
N ASP A 58 -3.05 -27.51 -10.14
CA ASP A 58 -2.94 -26.15 -10.66
C ASP A 58 -2.99 -25.19 -9.46
N ASP A 59 -2.01 -25.30 -8.56
CA ASP A 59 -1.52 -24.13 -7.86
C ASP A 59 -0.78 -23.36 -8.95
N GLU A 60 -1.49 -22.48 -9.65
CA GLU A 60 -0.86 -21.42 -10.42
C GLU A 60 0.06 -20.71 -9.43
N GLU A 61 1.34 -21.09 -9.38
CA GLU A 61 2.39 -20.21 -8.89
C GLU A 61 2.18 -18.94 -9.71
N GLU A 62 1.54 -17.94 -9.10
CA GLU A 62 1.38 -16.63 -9.69
C GLU A 62 2.80 -16.06 -9.77
N THR A 63 3.51 -16.44 -10.82
CA THR A 63 4.87 -16.00 -11.08
C THR A 63 4.80 -14.49 -11.13
N GLU A 64 5.48 -13.83 -10.19
CA GLU A 64 5.50 -12.37 -10.16
C GLU A 64 5.84 -11.86 -11.56
N PRO A 65 5.05 -10.93 -12.13
CA PRO A 65 5.27 -10.50 -13.50
C PRO A 65 6.71 -10.01 -13.66
N GLU A 66 7.33 -10.38 -14.77
CA GLU A 66 8.70 -9.96 -15.07
C GLU A 66 8.76 -8.43 -15.23
N ILE A 67 9.81 -7.81 -14.68
CA ILE A 67 10.06 -6.38 -14.87
C ILE A 67 10.45 -6.15 -16.33
N ILE A 68 9.65 -5.38 -17.06
CA ILE A 68 9.94 -5.01 -18.45
C ILE A 68 11.20 -4.13 -18.49
N PRO A 69 12.25 -4.52 -19.24
CA PRO A 69 13.48 -3.74 -19.36
C PRO A 69 13.20 -2.33 -19.91
N GLU A 70 13.92 -1.31 -19.42
CA GLU A 70 13.73 0.09 -19.86
C GLU A 70 13.80 0.27 -21.38
N SER A 71 14.66 -0.50 -22.07
CA SER A 71 14.80 -0.47 -23.53
C SER A 71 13.56 -0.95 -24.28
N GLU A 72 12.67 -1.69 -23.61
CA GLU A 72 11.44 -2.25 -24.20
C GLU A 72 10.19 -1.45 -23.81
N ARG A 73 10.34 -0.45 -22.92
CA ARG A 73 9.23 0.38 -22.46
C ARG A 73 8.83 1.38 -23.53
N VAL A 74 7.52 1.51 -23.70
CA VAL A 74 6.91 2.47 -24.61
C VAL A 74 6.28 3.59 -23.80
N LYS A 75 6.74 4.81 -24.03
CA LYS A 75 6.06 6.04 -23.62
C LYS A 75 5.02 6.40 -24.68
N PRO A 76 3.72 6.38 -24.36
CA PRO A 76 2.68 6.81 -25.29
C PRO A 76 2.87 8.28 -25.70
N GLU A 77 2.49 8.61 -26.93
CA GLU A 77 2.64 9.96 -27.46
C GLU A 77 1.79 10.95 -26.66
N GLY A 78 2.40 12.06 -26.21
CA GLY A 78 1.71 13.07 -25.42
C GLY A 78 1.46 12.71 -23.96
N ALA A 79 1.88 11.52 -23.51
CA ALA A 79 1.73 11.10 -22.12
C ALA A 79 2.69 11.84 -21.17
N ILE A 80 2.14 12.20 -20.02
CA ILE A 80 2.84 12.75 -18.86
C ILE A 80 3.41 11.58 -18.07
N GLU A 81 4.70 11.66 -17.80
CA GLU A 81 5.43 10.65 -17.06
C GLU A 81 5.49 11.01 -15.58
N VAL A 82 5.10 10.07 -14.72
CA VAL A 82 5.03 10.25 -13.27
C VAL A 82 5.58 9.01 -12.61
N THR A 83 6.54 9.15 -11.69
CA THR A 83 7.08 8.00 -10.94
C THR A 83 6.50 7.96 -9.54
N HIS A 84 5.77 6.91 -9.22
CA HIS A 84 5.28 6.64 -7.87
C HIS A 84 6.39 5.95 -7.07
N PRO A 85 6.84 6.54 -5.96
CA PRO A 85 7.86 5.96 -5.11
C PRO A 85 7.33 4.74 -4.37
N LYS A 86 8.26 3.94 -3.85
CA LYS A 86 7.95 2.70 -3.11
C LYS A 86 6.93 2.89 -2.00
N LEU A 87 6.93 4.02 -1.30
CA LEU A 87 5.93 4.32 -0.26
C LEU A 87 4.48 4.23 -0.77
N ILE A 88 4.20 4.75 -1.96
CA ILE A 88 2.86 4.67 -2.57
C ILE A 88 2.58 3.25 -3.04
N VAL A 89 3.59 2.58 -3.61
CA VAL A 89 3.48 1.24 -4.18
C VAL A 89 3.23 0.19 -3.09
N ASP A 90 4.00 0.20 -1.99
CA ASP A 90 3.83 -0.72 -0.86
C ASP A 90 2.49 -0.52 -0.13
N GLY A 91 1.94 0.70 -0.16
CA GLY A 91 0.59 1.00 0.33
C GLY A 91 -0.52 0.41 -0.54
N SER A 92 -0.23 0.09 -1.80
CA SER A 92 -1.12 -0.66 -2.68
C SER A 92 -0.88 -2.15 -2.44
N LEU A 93 -1.92 -2.89 -2.04
CA LEU A 93 -1.80 -4.29 -1.66
C LEU A 93 -1.28 -5.16 -2.83
N GLY A 94 0.04 -5.37 -2.92
CA GLY A 94 0.66 -6.17 -3.99
C GLY A 94 2.13 -5.83 -4.26
N SER A 95 2.68 -6.43 -5.31
CA SER A 95 4.01 -6.10 -5.84
C SER A 95 3.95 -4.86 -6.76
N PRO A 96 5.08 -4.18 -7.02
CA PRO A 96 5.15 -3.09 -7.99
C PRO A 96 4.61 -3.45 -9.38
N GLN A 97 4.82 -4.69 -9.82
CA GLN A 97 4.33 -5.19 -11.11
C GLN A 97 2.82 -5.36 -11.10
N LYS A 98 2.27 -5.92 -10.02
CA LYS A 98 0.82 -6.01 -9.84
C LYS A 98 0.18 -4.62 -9.82
N TYR A 99 0.80 -3.66 -9.14
CA TYR A 99 0.32 -2.28 -9.09
C TYR A 99 0.32 -1.62 -10.48
N ALA A 100 1.39 -1.79 -11.26
CA ALA A 100 1.45 -1.31 -12.64
C ALA A 100 0.37 -1.96 -13.53
N ASP A 101 0.21 -3.27 -13.45
CA ASP A 101 -0.75 -4.03 -14.24
C ASP A 101 -2.21 -3.69 -13.87
N ASP A 102 -2.52 -3.57 -12.58
CA ASP A 102 -3.85 -3.18 -12.09
C ASP A 102 -4.23 -1.78 -12.59
N ALA A 103 -3.28 -0.83 -12.63
CA ALA A 103 -3.52 0.51 -13.18
C ALA A 103 -3.82 0.50 -14.69
N ILE A 104 -3.16 -0.36 -15.47
CA ILE A 104 -3.42 -0.53 -16.90
C ILE A 104 -4.80 -1.18 -17.11
N LYS A 105 -5.09 -2.28 -16.39
CA LYS A 105 -6.37 -3.00 -16.45
C LYS A 105 -7.54 -2.10 -16.02
N GLY A 106 -7.32 -1.26 -15.01
CA GLY A 106 -8.27 -0.25 -14.52
C GLY A 106 -8.45 0.96 -15.45
N LYS A 107 -7.59 1.11 -16.47
CA LYS A 107 -7.53 2.29 -17.36
C LYS A 107 -7.20 3.59 -16.61
N ASP A 108 -6.50 3.46 -15.50
CA ASP A 108 -6.00 4.58 -14.73
C ASP A 108 -4.75 5.19 -15.36
N ALA A 109 -3.95 4.38 -16.05
CA ALA A 109 -2.80 4.82 -16.86
C ALA A 109 -2.89 4.34 -18.32
N GLU A 110 -2.19 5.03 -19.22
CA GLU A 110 -2.01 4.59 -20.61
C GLU A 110 -0.92 3.50 -20.72
N ALA A 111 0.09 3.60 -19.86
CA ALA A 111 1.08 2.55 -19.62
C ALA A 111 1.66 2.70 -18.21
N ALA A 112 2.18 1.61 -17.65
CA ALA A 112 2.82 1.58 -16.34
C ALA A 112 3.91 0.51 -16.32
N TYR A 113 5.04 0.79 -15.67
CA TYR A 113 6.17 -0.12 -15.61
C TYR A 113 6.79 -0.09 -14.21
N ALA A 114 6.90 -1.27 -13.59
CA ALA A 114 7.64 -1.43 -12.35
C ALA A 114 9.14 -1.24 -12.57
N ASN A 115 9.82 -0.70 -11.56
CA ASN A 115 11.26 -0.51 -11.53
C ASN A 115 11.92 -1.45 -10.53
N SER A 116 13.21 -1.70 -10.70
CA SER A 116 13.97 -2.61 -9.83
C SER A 116 14.12 -2.11 -8.39
N ASP A 117 13.93 -0.82 -8.16
CA ASP A 117 13.97 -0.19 -6.83
C ASP A 117 12.61 -0.26 -6.08
N GLY A 118 11.59 -0.85 -6.70
CA GLY A 118 10.24 -0.96 -6.15
C GLY A 118 9.32 0.22 -6.47
N SER A 119 9.80 1.23 -7.20
CA SER A 119 8.94 2.29 -7.73
C SER A 119 8.17 1.82 -8.98
N VAL A 120 7.16 2.59 -9.39
CA VAL A 120 6.44 2.37 -10.65
C VAL A 120 6.38 3.67 -11.44
N THR A 121 6.82 3.60 -12.70
CA THR A 121 6.70 4.71 -13.64
C THR A 121 5.40 4.58 -14.43
N PHE A 122 4.55 5.59 -14.32
CA PHE A 122 3.28 5.70 -15.01
C PHE A 122 3.35 6.70 -16.16
N TYR A 123 2.55 6.42 -17.18
CA TYR A 123 2.28 7.31 -18.29
C TYR A 123 0.79 7.62 -18.33
N PHE A 124 0.45 8.88 -18.05
CA PHE A 124 -0.92 9.37 -17.96
C PHE A 124 -1.20 10.42 -19.03
N ASN A 125 -2.43 10.51 -19.51
CA ASN A 125 -2.89 11.73 -20.14
C ASN A 125 -3.38 12.75 -19.07
N GLN A 126 -3.52 14.01 -19.45
CA GLN A 126 -3.94 15.08 -18.53
C GLN A 126 -5.28 14.78 -17.84
N ALA A 127 -6.23 14.18 -18.55
CA ALA A 127 -7.55 13.86 -17.97
C ALA A 127 -7.48 12.78 -16.88
N GLN A 128 -6.53 11.85 -16.96
CA GLN A 128 -6.25 10.88 -15.90
C GLN A 128 -5.61 11.58 -14.68
N ILE A 129 -4.62 12.45 -14.89
CA ILE A 129 -4.01 13.24 -13.81
C ILE A 129 -5.05 14.08 -13.07
N ASP A 130 -5.91 14.80 -13.80
CA ASP A 130 -6.95 15.66 -13.21
C ASP A 130 -7.95 14.84 -12.39
N ARG A 131 -8.31 13.64 -12.88
CA ARG A 131 -9.23 12.74 -12.19
C ARG A 131 -8.63 12.20 -10.89
N ILE A 132 -7.38 11.74 -10.93
CA ILE A 132 -6.70 11.18 -9.75
C ILE A 132 -6.45 12.29 -8.72
N THR A 133 -5.91 13.44 -9.15
CA THR A 133 -5.71 14.61 -8.29
C THR A 133 -6.99 15.00 -7.57
N LYS A 134 -8.10 15.09 -8.31
CA LYS A 134 -9.40 15.41 -7.72
C LYS A 134 -9.85 14.36 -6.70
N TYR A 135 -9.71 13.08 -7.02
CA TYR A 135 -10.07 11.99 -6.11
C TYR A 135 -9.26 12.05 -4.82
N ASP A 136 -7.93 12.19 -4.91
CA ASP A 136 -7.04 12.24 -3.74
C ASP A 136 -7.32 13.48 -2.87
N GLN A 137 -7.62 14.63 -3.49
CA GLN A 137 -8.07 15.83 -2.78
C GLN A 137 -9.40 15.62 -2.06
N GLU A 138 -10.38 14.99 -2.71
CA GLU A 138 -11.66 14.66 -2.09
C GLU A 138 -11.49 13.67 -0.92
N MET A 139 -10.60 12.69 -1.04
CA MET A 139 -10.30 11.74 0.02
C MET A 139 -9.62 12.40 1.22
N LEU A 140 -8.60 13.25 1.01
CA LEU A 140 -8.02 14.05 2.09
C LEU A 140 -9.04 14.96 2.75
N GLN A 141 -9.91 15.61 1.97
CA GLN A 141 -10.95 16.47 2.52
C GLN A 141 -11.93 15.68 3.41
N ASN A 142 -12.30 14.46 3.02
CA ASN A 142 -13.13 13.59 3.86
C ASN A 142 -12.46 13.24 5.19
N LEU A 143 -11.13 13.01 5.19
CA LEU A 143 -10.35 12.80 6.42
C LEU A 143 -10.37 14.07 7.30
N TYR A 144 -10.17 15.25 6.70
CA TYR A 144 -10.27 16.51 7.43
C TYR A 144 -11.66 16.71 8.05
N ASP A 145 -12.73 16.42 7.33
CA ASP A 145 -14.12 16.60 7.78
C ASP A 145 -14.48 15.69 8.96
N HIS A 146 -13.82 14.54 9.10
CA HIS A 146 -14.06 13.59 10.19
C HIS A 146 -13.06 13.71 11.36
N SER A 147 -11.87 14.26 11.11
CA SER A 147 -10.76 14.35 12.07
C SER A 147 -11.18 14.81 13.47
N LYS A 148 -11.88 15.94 13.58
CA LYS A 148 -12.32 16.52 14.86
C LYS A 148 -13.24 15.59 15.66
N LYS A 149 -14.15 14.90 14.97
CA LYS A 149 -15.05 13.91 15.60
C LYS A 149 -14.26 12.72 16.13
N ASP A 150 -13.23 12.34 15.38
CA ASP A 150 -12.37 11.19 15.65
C ASP A 150 -11.25 11.48 16.65
N LYS A 151 -11.20 12.71 17.19
CA LYS A 151 -10.15 13.18 18.12
C LYS A 151 -8.76 13.17 17.49
N VAL A 152 -8.73 13.56 16.22
CA VAL A 152 -7.53 13.67 15.40
C VAL A 152 -7.48 15.08 14.81
N GLU A 153 -6.28 15.62 14.69
CA GLU A 153 -5.98 16.78 13.88
C GLU A 153 -4.91 16.39 12.85
N ILE A 154 -5.07 16.91 11.64
CA ILE A 154 -4.21 16.61 10.50
C ILE A 154 -3.54 17.91 10.09
N GLU A 155 -2.23 17.90 9.99
CA GLU A 155 -1.45 18.99 9.40
C GLU A 155 -0.71 18.41 8.19
N ILE A 156 -0.81 19.04 7.02
CA ILE A 156 -0.05 18.65 5.83
C ILE A 156 0.63 19.92 5.29
N SER A 157 1.92 19.83 4.95
CA SER A 157 2.62 20.97 4.34
C SER A 157 2.03 21.32 2.97
N GLU A 158 2.13 22.60 2.57
CA GLU A 158 1.55 23.09 1.30
C GLU A 158 2.09 22.34 0.07
N ASP A 159 3.33 21.86 0.14
CA ASP A 159 4.00 21.08 -0.90
C ASP A 159 3.87 19.57 -0.72
N TYR A 160 3.08 19.13 0.26
CA TYR A 160 2.80 17.73 0.60
C TYR A 160 4.03 16.90 1.00
N ARG A 161 5.17 17.52 1.33
CA ARG A 161 6.41 16.83 1.76
C ARG A 161 6.39 16.36 3.20
N SER A 162 5.42 16.81 3.98
CA SER A 162 5.27 16.38 5.37
C SER A 162 3.81 16.33 5.79
N ALA A 163 3.48 15.38 6.65
CA ALA A 163 2.19 15.32 7.31
C ALA A 163 2.36 14.98 8.80
N ARG A 164 1.48 15.52 9.64
CA ARG A 164 1.44 15.24 11.07
C ARG A 164 0.03 14.86 11.47
N LEU A 165 -0.07 13.77 12.23
CA LEU A 165 -1.30 13.31 12.83
C LEU A 165 -1.25 13.58 14.34
N ILE A 166 -1.99 14.57 14.80
CA ILE A 166 -2.07 14.92 16.22
C ILE A 166 -3.26 14.19 16.83
N VAL A 167 -2.99 13.28 17.77
CA VAL A 167 -3.98 12.37 18.35
C VAL A 167 -4.33 12.84 19.75
N TYR A 168 -5.61 13.11 19.98
CA TYR A 168 -6.12 13.55 21.27
C TYR A 168 -6.80 12.40 22.05
N PRO A 169 -6.92 12.51 23.39
CA PRO A 169 -7.60 11.51 24.21
C PRO A 169 -9.01 11.20 23.73
N GLY A 170 -9.35 9.90 23.71
CA GLY A 170 -10.62 9.39 23.20
C GLY A 170 -10.64 9.08 21.70
N ALA A 171 -9.52 9.27 20.98
CA ALA A 171 -9.35 8.70 19.64
C ALA A 171 -9.41 7.16 19.71
N LYS A 172 -10.03 6.53 18.71
CA LYS A 172 -10.11 5.07 18.62
C LYS A 172 -8.96 4.54 17.77
N ARG A 173 -8.27 3.50 18.22
CA ARG A 173 -7.15 2.86 17.50
C ARG A 173 -7.57 2.37 16.11
N THR A 174 -8.77 1.81 15.99
CA THR A 174 -9.34 1.35 14.71
C THR A 174 -9.63 2.48 13.73
N VAL A 175 -9.79 3.71 14.22
CA VAL A 175 -9.95 4.89 13.38
C VAL A 175 -8.57 5.44 13.01
N LEU A 176 -7.62 5.44 13.95
CA LEU A 176 -6.24 5.86 13.69
C LEU A 176 -5.58 5.02 12.60
N SER A 177 -5.82 3.71 12.54
CA SER A 177 -5.29 2.86 11.46
C SER A 177 -5.69 3.35 10.05
N THR A 178 -6.86 3.97 9.91
CA THR A 178 -7.28 4.60 8.65
C THR A 178 -6.45 5.85 8.37
N TYR A 179 -6.33 6.76 9.34
CA TYR A 179 -5.55 7.99 9.15
C TYR A 179 -4.06 7.73 8.91
N THR A 180 -3.45 6.78 9.62
CA THR A 180 -2.04 6.41 9.48
C THR A 180 -1.72 5.79 8.13
N LEU A 181 -2.71 5.19 7.46
CA LEU A 181 -2.57 4.66 6.12
C LEU A 181 -2.85 5.74 5.06
N GLU A 182 -4.01 6.40 5.19
CA GLU A 182 -4.56 7.23 4.12
C GLU A 182 -3.94 8.63 4.06
N VAL A 183 -3.60 9.25 5.20
CA VAL A 183 -2.99 10.60 5.19
C VAL A 183 -1.63 10.58 4.46
N PRO A 184 -0.68 9.69 4.81
CA PRO A 184 0.59 9.58 4.08
C PRO A 184 0.42 9.24 2.61
N LEU A 185 -0.49 8.32 2.29
CA LEU A 185 -0.72 7.85 0.94
C LEU A 185 -1.21 8.98 0.04
N PHE A 186 -2.29 9.67 0.43
CA PHE A 186 -2.88 10.72 -0.41
C PHE A 186 -2.01 11.98 -0.46
N ALA A 187 -1.33 12.35 0.64
CA ALA A 187 -0.37 13.46 0.60
C ALA A 187 0.79 13.15 -0.36
N SER A 188 1.37 11.94 -0.26
CA SER A 188 2.44 11.50 -1.16
C SER A 188 1.99 11.44 -2.62
N ALA A 189 0.78 10.94 -2.89
CA ALA A 189 0.22 10.91 -4.24
C ALA A 189 0.09 12.32 -4.83
N LEU A 190 -0.44 13.28 -4.07
CA LEU A 190 -0.55 14.67 -4.52
C LEU A 190 0.82 15.32 -4.74
N GLN A 191 1.81 15.07 -3.89
CA GLN A 191 3.19 15.53 -4.12
C GLN A 191 3.73 15.00 -5.45
N VAL A 192 3.57 13.69 -5.69
CA VAL A 192 4.06 13.00 -6.88
C VAL A 192 3.38 13.53 -8.13
N LEU A 193 2.06 13.71 -8.12
CA LEU A 193 1.31 14.27 -9.26
C LEU A 193 1.73 15.72 -9.55
N ASN A 194 2.01 16.52 -8.52
CA ASN A 194 2.48 17.91 -8.68
C ASN A 194 3.91 18.03 -9.24
N THR A 195 4.75 17.03 -9.01
CA THR A 195 6.19 17.07 -9.33
C THR A 195 6.61 16.10 -10.43
N GLY A 196 5.71 15.22 -10.86
CA GLY A 196 6.04 14.04 -11.66
C GLY A 196 6.87 13.00 -10.89
N GLY A 197 6.90 13.07 -9.55
CA GLY A 197 7.76 12.24 -8.70
C GLY A 197 9.20 12.74 -8.57
N LYS A 198 9.55 13.89 -9.16
CA LYS A 198 10.90 14.47 -9.06
C LYS A 198 11.15 15.01 -7.66
N ASP A 199 12.35 14.72 -7.14
CA ASP A 199 12.78 15.14 -5.81
C ASP A 199 11.78 14.74 -4.72
N TYR A 200 11.17 13.56 -4.85
CA TYR A 200 10.23 13.05 -3.86
C TYR A 200 10.91 12.90 -2.49
N THR A 201 10.28 13.49 -1.49
CA THR A 201 10.60 13.31 -0.08
C THR A 201 9.32 13.48 0.71
N PHE A 202 9.13 12.61 1.68
CA PHE A 202 7.97 12.59 2.52
C PHE A 202 8.36 12.22 3.94
N SER A 203 7.77 12.92 4.91
CA SER A 203 7.92 12.63 6.33
C SER A 203 6.56 12.63 7.00
N PHE A 204 6.38 11.73 7.96
CA PHE A 204 5.15 11.60 8.72
C PHE A 204 5.45 11.48 10.21
N ASP A 205 4.74 12.28 11.01
CA ASP A 205 4.77 12.18 12.47
C ASP A 205 3.39 11.81 13.02
N MET A 206 3.36 10.94 14.03
CA MET A 206 2.24 10.87 14.97
C MET A 206 2.62 11.56 16.27
N VAL A 207 1.73 12.44 16.72
CA VAL A 207 1.98 13.32 17.86
C VAL A 207 0.90 13.11 18.91
N ASP A 208 1.30 13.01 20.18
CA ASP A 208 0.38 13.05 21.30
C ASP A 208 -0.12 14.50 21.50
N GLY A 209 -1.42 14.72 21.30
CA GLY A 209 -2.05 16.03 21.40
C GLY A 209 -2.10 16.62 22.81
N GLU A 210 -1.86 15.84 23.87
CA GLU A 210 -1.75 16.37 25.24
C GLU A 210 -0.34 16.90 25.53
N THR A 211 0.69 16.21 25.04
CA THR A 211 2.09 16.45 25.41
C THR A 211 2.90 17.12 24.31
N SER A 212 2.38 17.16 23.08
CA SER A 212 3.10 17.58 21.86
C SER A 212 4.34 16.72 21.55
N GLU A 213 4.46 15.55 22.16
CA GLU A 213 5.56 14.61 21.92
C GLU A 213 5.31 13.81 20.64
N VAL A 214 6.32 13.70 19.77
CA VAL A 214 6.29 12.78 18.63
C VAL A 214 6.42 11.36 19.16
N LYS A 215 5.38 10.56 18.94
CA LYS A 215 5.34 9.16 19.38
C LYS A 215 5.86 8.22 18.32
N GLU A 216 5.61 8.55 17.06
CA GLU A 216 6.00 7.72 15.93
C GLU A 216 6.42 8.61 14.77
N HIS A 217 7.38 8.13 13.99
CA HIS A 217 7.92 8.82 12.82
C HIS A 217 8.28 7.81 11.75
N PHE A 218 8.02 8.16 10.49
CA PHE A 218 8.67 7.54 9.36
C PHE A 218 8.89 8.57 8.23
N ASP A 219 9.79 8.23 7.34
CA ASP A 219 10.07 8.94 6.10
C ASP A 219 10.01 7.99 4.90
N GLN A 220 10.24 8.52 3.69
CA GLN A 220 10.21 7.72 2.46
C GLN A 220 11.15 6.50 2.47
N ASP A 221 12.23 6.54 3.26
CA ASP A 221 13.27 5.51 3.27
C ASP A 221 13.01 4.44 4.36
N THR A 222 12.28 4.81 5.41
CA THR A 222 11.97 3.95 6.56
C THR A 222 10.58 3.31 6.49
N TYR A 223 9.77 3.64 5.48
CA TYR A 223 8.36 3.25 5.39
C TYR A 223 8.04 1.77 5.08
N SER A 224 9.01 0.88 4.81
CA SER A 224 8.78 -0.39 4.07
C SER A 224 7.73 -1.40 4.58
N SER A 225 7.18 -1.23 5.78
CA SER A 225 6.04 -1.99 6.29
C SER A 225 5.58 -1.41 7.63
N TRP A 226 5.61 -0.07 7.76
CA TRP A 226 5.47 0.57 9.07
C TRP A 226 4.17 0.12 9.76
N GLN A 227 4.32 -0.38 10.99
CA GLN A 227 3.22 -0.80 11.85
C GLN A 227 3.20 0.13 13.05
N SER A 228 2.10 0.86 13.18
CA SER A 228 1.99 1.83 14.25
C SER A 228 1.81 1.17 15.62
N ASP A 229 2.60 1.61 16.61
CA ASP A 229 2.41 1.22 18.01
C ASP A 229 1.44 2.17 18.70
N LEU A 230 0.16 1.85 18.63
CA LEU A 230 -0.91 2.65 19.25
C LEU A 230 -1.10 2.37 20.76
N SER A 231 -0.14 1.74 21.44
CA SER A 231 -0.24 1.42 22.87
C SER A 231 -0.36 2.67 23.75
N TRP A 232 0.21 3.80 23.33
CA TRP A 232 0.15 5.09 24.02
C TRP A 232 -1.20 5.81 23.91
N VAL A 233 -2.07 5.39 22.97
CA VAL A 233 -3.37 6.03 22.74
C VAL A 233 -4.34 5.68 23.87
N LYS A 234 -4.81 6.72 24.59
CA LYS A 234 -5.81 6.58 25.66
C LYS A 234 -7.22 6.60 25.07
N GLU A 235 -7.72 5.42 24.68
CA GLU A 235 -9.15 5.24 24.39
C GLU A 235 -9.95 5.51 25.68
N LYS A 236 -11.04 6.29 25.60
CA LYS A 236 -11.96 6.38 26.73
C LYS A 236 -12.70 5.05 26.85
N GLU A 237 -12.72 4.48 28.06
CA GLU A 237 -13.63 3.38 28.43
C GLU A 237 -15.10 3.78 28.24
#